data_AF-A0A2E5P263-F1
#
_entry.id   AF-A0A2E5P263-F1
#
_cell.length_a   1.000
_cell.length_b   1.000
_cell.length_c   1.000
_cell.angle_alpha   90.00
_cell.angle_beta   90.00
_cell.angle_gamma   90.00
#
_symmetry.space_group_name_H-M   'P 1'
#
loop_
_entity.id
_entity.type
_entity.pdbx_description
1 polymer ?
#
loop_
_entity_poly.entity_id
_entity_poly.type
_entity_poly.pdbx_seq_one_letter_code
_entity_poly.pdbx_strand_id
1 'polypeptide(L)'
;MDTVRDVITVILLGSGLSFMLIGAWGVVRLPDAYHRLHASSKCSTLGLFGMLAGAVVYIGTVDALIKAALTLLFTVVATPVGSHILAKAAHSRGLRQWDHTLSDELADDQRDGPPQV
;
A
#
# COMPACT_ATOMS: atom_id res chain seq x y z
N MET A 1 -18.20 -24.79 18.29
CA MET A 1 -16.83 -24.22 18.34
C MET A 1 -16.73 -22.98 17.45
N ASP A 2 -17.81 -22.19 17.42
CA ASP A 2 -18.06 -21.20 16.37
C ASP A 2 -17.76 -19.80 16.90
N THR A 3 -18.01 -19.55 18.19
CA THR A 3 -17.75 -18.27 18.84
C THR A 3 -16.28 -17.85 18.80
N VAL A 4 -15.34 -18.77 19.02
CA VAL A 4 -13.90 -18.43 18.98
C VAL A 4 -13.49 -18.04 17.56
N ARG A 5 -13.96 -18.80 16.55
CA ARG A 5 -13.70 -18.50 15.14
C ARG A 5 -14.29 -17.15 14.76
N ASP A 6 -15.53 -16.87 15.16
CA ASP A 6 -16.22 -15.61 14.87
C ASP A 6 -15.50 -14.41 15.50
N VAL A 7 -15.05 -14.54 16.75
CA VAL A 7 -14.24 -13.50 17.42
C VAL A 7 -12.93 -13.24 16.67
N ILE A 8 -12.22 -14.30 16.25
CA ILE A 8 -10.99 -14.17 15.46
C ILE A 8 -11.29 -13.48 14.12
N THR A 9 -12.34 -13.91 13.42
CA THR A 9 -12.77 -13.30 12.15
C THR A 9 -13.06 -11.81 12.32
N VAL A 10 -13.81 -11.41 13.35
CA VAL A 10 -14.13 -10.00 13.62
C VAL A 10 -12.88 -9.19 13.90
N ILE A 11 -11.92 -9.71 14.67
CA ILE A 11 -10.65 -9.03 14.94
C ILE A 11 -9.83 -8.86 13.66
N LEU A 12 -9.74 -9.89 12.81
CA LEU A 12 -9.01 -9.83 11.55
C LEU A 12 -9.64 -8.86 10.56
N LEU A 13 -10.97 -8.89 10.41
CA LEU A 13 -11.69 -7.95 9.55
C LEU A 13 -11.59 -6.51 10.09
N GLY A 14 -11.74 -6.34 11.41
CA GLY A 14 -11.67 -5.04 12.06
C GLY A 14 -10.29 -4.40 11.96
N SER A 15 -9.23 -5.18 12.17
CA SER A 15 -7.85 -4.71 11.97
C SER A 15 -7.59 -4.39 10.49
N GLY A 16 -7.99 -5.26 9.57
CA GLY A 16 -7.88 -5.03 8.13
C GLY A 16 -8.57 -3.74 7.68
N LEU A 17 -9.83 -3.55 8.10
CA LEU A 17 -10.61 -2.34 7.84
C LEU A 17 -9.94 -1.09 8.41
N SER A 18 -9.42 -1.16 9.64
CA SER A 18 -8.73 -0.04 10.27
C SER A 18 -7.51 0.38 9.46
N PHE A 19 -6.72 -0.57 8.94
CA PHE A 19 -5.60 -0.25 8.04
C PHE A 19 -6.06 0.38 6.72
N MET A 20 -7.12 -0.13 6.08
CA MET A 20 -7.68 0.52 4.88
C MET A 20 -8.11 1.98 5.15
N LEU A 21 -8.76 2.23 6.29
CA LEU A 21 -9.20 3.57 6.68
C LEU A 21 -8.01 4.50 6.93
N ILE A 22 -6.97 4.02 7.62
CA ILE A 22 -5.73 4.79 7.83
C ILE A 22 -5.06 5.09 6.49
N GLY A 23 -5.05 4.14 5.55
CA GLY A 23 -4.52 4.34 4.20
C GLY A 23 -5.27 5.41 3.43
N ALA A 24 -6.60 5.31 3.39
CA ALA A 24 -7.46 6.31 2.74
C ALA A 24 -7.29 7.70 3.36
N TRP A 25 -7.23 7.77 4.68
CA TRP A 25 -6.99 9.03 5.38
C TRP A 25 -5.60 9.60 5.11
N GLY A 26 -4.56 8.76 5.09
CA GLY A 26 -3.20 9.14 4.72
C GLY A 26 -3.12 9.74 3.32
N VAL A 27 -3.88 9.18 2.36
CA VAL A 27 -3.97 9.73 0.99
C VAL A 27 -4.63 11.11 0.96
N VAL A 28 -5.56 11.43 1.87
CA VAL A 28 -6.21 12.75 1.90
C VAL A 28 -5.38 13.77 2.69
N ARG A 29 -4.67 13.34 3.75
CA ARG A 29 -4.05 14.25 4.72
C ARG A 29 -2.59 14.56 4.45
N LEU A 30 -1.83 13.66 3.81
CA LEU A 30 -0.39 13.83 3.64
C LEU A 30 -0.06 14.91 2.60
N PRO A 31 1.01 15.69 2.84
CA PRO A 31 1.27 16.94 2.13
C PRO A 31 1.77 16.75 0.69
N ASP A 32 2.26 15.56 0.34
CA ASP A 32 3.01 15.32 -0.89
C ASP A 32 2.67 13.95 -1.49
N ALA A 33 2.74 13.83 -2.82
CA ALA A 33 2.48 12.64 -3.60
C ALA A 33 3.29 11.43 -3.10
N TYR A 34 4.57 11.59 -2.78
CA TYR A 34 5.42 10.48 -2.31
C TYR A 34 4.97 9.96 -0.94
N HIS A 35 4.65 10.87 -0.02
CA HIS A 35 4.12 10.53 1.29
C HIS A 35 2.76 9.84 1.18
N ARG A 36 1.87 10.33 0.31
CA ARG A 36 0.56 9.73 0.02
C ARG A 36 0.69 8.32 -0.57
N LEU A 37 1.59 8.12 -1.54
CA LEU A 37 1.90 6.81 -2.13
C LEU A 37 2.41 5.83 -1.08
N HIS A 38 3.31 6.29 -0.22
CA HIS A 38 3.86 5.47 0.86
C HIS A 38 2.78 5.00 1.84
N ALA A 39 1.93 5.92 2.30
CA ALA A 39 0.82 5.59 3.19
C ALA A 39 -0.18 4.63 2.52
N SER A 40 -0.57 4.91 1.28
CA SER A 40 -1.51 4.09 0.52
C SER A 40 -1.00 2.65 0.36
N SER A 41 0.24 2.47 -0.11
CA SER A 41 0.81 1.15 -0.41
C SER A 41 0.96 0.27 0.83
N LYS A 42 1.53 0.82 1.93
CA LYS A 42 1.73 0.08 3.18
C LYS A 42 0.40 -0.32 3.82
N CYS A 43 -0.52 0.63 3.93
CA CYS A 43 -1.80 0.40 4.57
C CYS A 43 -2.68 -0.56 3.76
N SER A 44 -2.70 -0.43 2.43
CA SER A 44 -3.50 -1.32 1.57
C SER A 44 -3.03 -2.77 1.63
N THR A 45 -1.71 -3.00 1.69
CA THR A 45 -1.16 -4.38 1.73
C THR A 45 -1.48 -5.07 3.06
N LEU A 46 -1.26 -4.38 4.20
CA LEU A 46 -1.58 -4.90 5.53
C LEU A 46 -3.08 -5.07 5.75
N GLY A 47 -3.86 -4.10 5.29
CA GLY A 47 -5.31 -4.14 5.39
C GLY A 47 -5.91 -5.28 4.57
N LEU A 48 -5.43 -5.48 3.33
CA LEU A 48 -5.85 -6.58 2.48
C LEU A 48 -5.47 -7.92 3.07
N PHE A 49 -4.26 -8.03 3.64
CA PHE A 49 -3.84 -9.24 4.34
C PHE A 49 -4.80 -9.59 5.49
N GLY A 50 -5.14 -8.64 6.35
CA GLY A 50 -6.08 -8.85 7.45
C GLY A 50 -7.48 -9.26 6.98
N MET A 51 -8.01 -8.58 5.96
CA MET A 51 -9.32 -8.92 5.38
C MET A 51 -9.34 -10.32 4.76
N LEU A 52 -8.33 -10.67 3.97
CA LEU A 52 -8.23 -11.98 3.32
C LEU A 52 -8.03 -13.10 4.34
N ALA A 53 -7.18 -12.89 5.34
CA ALA A 53 -6.98 -13.86 6.41
C ALA A 53 -8.27 -14.10 7.19
N GLY A 54 -9.05 -13.05 7.51
CA GLY A 54 -10.31 -13.22 8.21
C GLY A 54 -11.39 -13.90 7.35
N ALA A 55 -11.40 -13.62 6.04
CA ALA A 55 -12.27 -14.31 5.08
C ALA A 55 -11.94 -15.80 4.98
N VAL A 56 -10.66 -16.17 4.93
CA VAL A 56 -10.23 -17.58 4.92
C VAL A 56 -10.62 -18.28 6.22
N VAL A 57 -10.45 -17.64 7.37
CA VAL A 57 -10.84 -18.20 8.67
C VAL A 57 -12.36 -18.42 8.75
N TYR A 58 -13.15 -17.51 8.19
CA TYR A 58 -14.62 -17.61 8.20
C TYR A 58 -15.14 -18.68 7.23
N ILE A 59 -14.67 -18.68 5.98
CA ILE A 59 -15.14 -19.58 4.93
C ILE A 59 -14.59 -21.00 5.14
N GLY A 60 -13.34 -21.13 5.58
CA GLY A 60 -12.71 -22.41 5.93
C GLY A 60 -12.50 -23.39 4.76
N THR A 61 -12.64 -22.95 3.50
CA THR A 61 -12.45 -23.81 2.32
C THR A 61 -11.07 -23.63 1.70
N VAL A 62 -10.57 -24.70 1.07
CA VAL A 62 -9.30 -24.66 0.30
C VAL A 62 -9.39 -23.69 -0.89
N ASP A 63 -10.56 -23.59 -1.53
CA ASP A 63 -10.82 -22.64 -2.61
C ASP A 63 -10.65 -21.18 -2.13
N ALA A 64 -11.18 -20.83 -0.96
CA ALA A 64 -11.01 -19.49 -0.38
C ALA A 64 -9.54 -19.19 -0.08
N LEU A 65 -8.79 -20.18 0.45
CA LEU A 65 -7.36 -20.03 0.72
C LEU A 65 -6.56 -19.77 -0.56
N ILE A 66 -6.83 -20.53 -1.64
CA ILE A 66 -6.13 -20.36 -2.92
C ILE A 66 -6.42 -18.97 -3.50
N LYS A 67 -7.69 -18.57 -3.55
CA LYS A 67 -8.08 -17.24 -4.04
C LYS A 67 -7.46 -16.11 -3.22
N ALA A 68 -7.44 -16.24 -1.90
CA ALA A 68 -6.81 -15.28 -1.01
C ALA A 68 -5.30 -15.19 -1.24
N ALA A 69 -4.60 -16.32 -1.34
CA ALA A 69 -3.16 -16.37 -1.60
C ALA A 69 -2.79 -15.73 -2.95
N LEU A 70 -3.54 -16.05 -4.01
CA LEU A 70 -3.34 -15.46 -5.34
C LEU A 70 -3.59 -13.95 -5.33
N THR A 71 -4.66 -13.50 -4.65
CA THR A 71 -5.00 -12.07 -4.54
C THR A 71 -3.92 -11.31 -3.78
N LEU A 72 -3.42 -11.89 -2.68
CA LEU A 72 -2.35 -11.30 -1.88
C LEU A 72 -1.04 -11.23 -2.67
N LEU A 73 -0.64 -12.34 -3.31
CA LEU A 73 0.58 -12.39 -4.14
C LEU A 73 0.53 -11.36 -5.26
N PHE A 74 -0.60 -11.30 -5.99
CA PHE A 74 -0.81 -10.33 -7.04
C PHE A 74 -0.69 -8.90 -6.51
N THR A 75 -1.32 -8.60 -5.38
CA THR A 75 -1.30 -7.25 -4.81
C THR A 75 0.09 -6.85 -4.32
N VAL A 76 0.83 -7.76 -3.70
CA VAL A 76 2.20 -7.52 -3.21
C VAL A 76 3.16 -7.22 -4.36
N VAL A 77 2.93 -7.75 -5.57
CA VAL A 77 3.72 -7.42 -6.77
C VAL A 77 3.19 -6.16 -7.46
N ALA A 78 1.87 -6.03 -7.60
CA ALA A 78 1.24 -4.91 -8.30
C ALA A 78 1.47 -3.57 -7.59
N THR A 79 1.42 -3.56 -6.25
CA THR A 79 1.57 -2.35 -5.42
C THR A 79 2.93 -1.66 -5.61
N PRO A 80 4.09 -2.33 -5.46
CA PRO A 80 5.40 -1.69 -5.65
C PRO A 80 5.62 -1.25 -7.09
N VAL A 81 5.20 -2.05 -8.09
CA VAL A 81 5.31 -1.69 -9.51
C VAL A 81 4.49 -0.42 -9.80
N GLY A 82 3.24 -0.38 -9.34
CA GLY A 82 2.38 0.79 -9.46
C GLY A 82 2.97 2.01 -8.76
N SER A 83 3.37 1.89 -7.50
CA SER A 83 3.94 3.03 -6.76
C SER A 83 5.24 3.55 -7.37
N HIS A 84 6.07 2.67 -7.93
CA HIS A 84 7.32 3.08 -8.57
C HIS A 84 7.04 3.89 -9.85
N ILE A 85 6.12 3.42 -10.70
CA ILE A 85 5.74 4.15 -11.92
C ILE A 85 5.11 5.50 -11.57
N LEU A 86 4.22 5.53 -10.56
CA LEU A 86 3.60 6.77 -10.10
C LEU A 86 4.62 7.74 -9.50
N ALA A 87 5.57 7.27 -8.69
CA ALA A 87 6.63 8.10 -8.12
C ALA A 87 7.56 8.66 -9.21
N LYS A 88 7.95 7.84 -10.19
CA LYS A 88 8.75 8.29 -11.34
C LYS A 88 8.01 9.36 -12.16
N ALA A 89 6.72 9.16 -12.41
CA ALA A 89 5.89 10.13 -13.13
C ALA A 89 5.66 11.41 -12.34
N ALA A 90 5.59 11.32 -11.01
CA ALA A 90 5.50 12.47 -10.12
C ALA A 90 6.77 13.32 -10.17
N HIS A 91 7.93 12.66 -10.13
CA HIS A 91 9.24 13.32 -10.20
C HIS A 91 9.46 13.97 -11.56
N SER A 92 9.19 13.25 -12.66
CA SER A 92 9.39 13.79 -14.01
C SER A 92 8.46 14.95 -14.36
N ARG A 93 7.29 15.06 -13.71
CA ARG A 93 6.39 16.21 -13.84
C ARG A 93 6.72 17.37 -12.89
N GLY A 94 7.77 17.25 -12.07
CA GLY A 94 8.16 18.27 -11.10
C GLY A 94 7.09 18.53 -10.05
N LEU A 95 6.34 17.50 -9.63
CA LEU A 95 5.40 17.66 -8.52
C LEU A 95 6.15 18.12 -7.27
N ARG A 96 5.61 19.15 -6.62
CA ARG A 96 6.18 19.73 -5.41
C ARG A 96 6.29 18.67 -4.32
N GLN A 97 7.53 18.43 -3.88
CA GLN A 97 7.83 17.63 -2.69
C GLN A 97 7.42 18.38 -1.43
N TRP A 98 7.36 17.70 -0.30
CA TRP A 98 7.17 18.37 1.00
C TRP A 98 8.28 19.41 1.20
N ASP A 99 7.89 20.65 1.54
CA ASP A 99 8.75 21.74 2.01
C ASP A 99 9.81 21.39 3.09
N HIS A 100 9.69 20.27 3.81
CA HIS A 100 10.68 19.77 4.78
C HIS A 100 11.57 18.64 4.24
N THR A 101 11.51 18.38 2.93
CA THR A 101 12.42 17.44 2.26
C THR A 101 13.83 18.04 2.31
N LEU A 102 14.77 17.31 2.94
CA LEU A 102 16.13 17.79 3.19
C LEU A 102 17.06 17.67 1.98
N SER A 103 16.82 16.70 1.11
CA SER A 103 17.64 16.42 -0.06
C SER A 103 16.81 15.72 -1.15
N ASP A 104 17.10 16.04 -2.41
CA ASP A 104 16.66 15.31 -3.59
C ASP A 104 17.90 14.93 -4.41
N GLU A 105 18.59 13.89 -3.96
CA GLU A 105 19.81 13.38 -4.61
C GLU A 105 19.57 13.02 -6.09
N LEU A 106 18.35 12.58 -6.43
CA LEU A 106 18.00 12.26 -7.82
C LEU A 106 17.95 13.51 -8.69
N ALA A 107 17.45 14.63 -8.16
CA ALA A 107 17.47 15.91 -8.86
C ALA A 107 18.90 16.47 -8.96
N ASP A 108 19.72 16.31 -7.93
CA ASP A 108 21.12 16.75 -7.93
C ASP A 108 21.95 15.96 -8.97
N ASP A 109 21.82 14.62 -8.99
CA ASP A 109 22.46 13.76 -9.99
C ASP A 109 22.02 14.10 -11.43
N GLN A 110 20.77 14.52 -11.64
CA GLN A 110 20.27 14.96 -12.94
C GLN A 110 20.80 16.33 -13.36
N ARG A 111 21.13 17.20 -12.40
CA ARG A 111 21.73 18.53 -12.66
C ARG A 111 23.22 18.42 -12.94
N ASP A 112 23.92 17.57 -12.21
CA ASP A 112 25.38 17.43 -12.25
C ASP A 112 25.86 16.33 -13.22
N GLY A 113 24.95 15.49 -13.71
CA GLY A 113 25.21 14.47 -14.72
C GLY A 113 25.41 15.03 -16.14
N PRO A 114 26.07 14.30 -17.05
CA PRO A 114 26.21 14.71 -18.44
C PRO A 114 24.82 14.94 -19.08
N PRO A 115 24.67 15.94 -19.99
CA PRO A 115 23.39 16.22 -20.63
C PRO A 115 22.85 14.94 -21.28
N GLN A 116 21.63 14.56 -20.90
CA GLN A 116 20.95 13.41 -21.48
C GLN A 116 20.59 13.76 -22.93
N VAL A 117 21.35 13.19 -23.88
CA VAL A 117 21.13 13.25 -25.34
C VAL A 117 19.82 12.60 -25.75
#